data_AF-X6GHU1-F1
#
_entry.id   AF-X6GHU1-F1
#
_cell.length_a   1.000
_cell.length_b   1.000
_cell.length_c   1.000
_cell.angle_alpha   90.00
_cell.angle_beta   90.00
_cell.angle_gamma   90.00
#
_symmetry.space_group_name_H-M   'P 1'
#
loop_
_entity.id
_entity.type
_entity.pdbx_description
1 polymer ?
#
loop_
_entity_poly.entity_id
_entity_poly.type
_entity_poly.pdbx_seq_one_letter_code
_entity_poly.pdbx_strand_id
1 'polypeptide(L)'
;MEQRHELRKELKKLRYAVEFFSPLYPAKRAEPFLKQLKKLQAVFGDLNDAAVVRAMLTGAEAPGAGDAAAQRAIGWVIGASQARAEFGWAGAKTLWGSLDETRPFWK
;
A
#
# COMPACT_ATOMS: atom_id res chain seq x y z
N MET A 1 -4.40 -5.41 -13.22
CA MET A 1 -4.47 -4.17 -12.42
C MET A 1 -5.73 -4.15 -11.55
N GLU A 2 -6.92 -4.39 -12.12
CA GLU A 2 -8.23 -4.45 -11.44
C GLU A 2 -8.22 -5.22 -10.11
N GLN A 3 -7.78 -6.49 -10.11
CA GLN A 3 -7.83 -7.37 -8.93
C GLN A 3 -7.00 -6.84 -7.75
N ARG A 4 -5.85 -6.20 -8.02
CA ARG A 4 -5.01 -5.60 -6.97
C ARG A 4 -5.66 -4.33 -6.40
N HIS A 5 -6.36 -3.58 -7.26
CA HIS A 5 -7.06 -2.37 -6.87
C HIS A 5 -8.28 -2.69 -5.98
N GLU A 6 -9.07 -3.68 -6.36
CA GLU A 6 -10.19 -4.17 -5.52
C GLU A 6 -9.71 -4.75 -4.20
N LEU A 7 -8.65 -5.56 -4.22
CA LEU A 7 -8.06 -6.08 -2.98
C LEU A 7 -7.57 -4.96 -2.05
N ARG A 8 -6.98 -3.88 -2.58
CA ARG A 8 -6.60 -2.70 -1.79
C ARG A 8 -7.82 -2.03 -1.15
N LYS A 9 -8.93 -1.89 -1.87
CA LYS A 9 -10.18 -1.32 -1.33
C LYS A 9 -10.69 -2.18 -0.17
N GLU A 10 -10.76 -3.49 -0.35
CA GLU A 10 -11.21 -4.41 0.70
C GLU A 10 -10.29 -4.41 1.92
N LEU A 11 -8.97 -4.40 1.71
CA LEU A 11 -8.02 -4.28 2.82
C LEU A 11 -8.16 -2.96 3.58
N LYS A 12 -8.46 -1.84 2.90
CA LYS A 12 -8.76 -0.56 3.56
C LYS A 12 -10.01 -0.64 4.43
N LYS A 13 -11.10 -1.20 3.88
CA LYS A 13 -12.34 -1.44 4.64
C LYS A 13 -12.08 -2.30 5.87
N LEU A 14 -11.32 -3.39 5.71
CA LEU A 14 -10.94 -4.26 6.81
C LEU A 14 -10.16 -3.52 7.89
N ARG A 15 -9.15 -2.70 7.53
CA ARG A 15 -8.44 -1.89 8.55
C ARG A 15 -9.38 -0.95 9.27
N TYR A 16 -10.25 -0.23 8.56
CA TYR A 16 -11.14 0.71 9.22
C TYR A 16 -12.07 0.01 10.20
N ALA A 17 -12.64 -1.12 9.81
CA ALA A 17 -13.43 -1.95 10.72
C ALA A 17 -12.60 -2.42 11.92
N VAL A 18 -11.39 -2.91 11.69
CA VAL A 18 -10.50 -3.40 12.74
C VAL A 18 -10.05 -2.29 13.68
N GLU A 19 -9.67 -1.12 13.18
CA GLU A 19 -9.30 0.04 14.02
C GLU A 19 -10.49 0.51 14.85
N PHE A 20 -11.69 0.54 14.25
CA PHE A 20 -12.92 0.93 14.93
C PHE A 20 -13.32 -0.03 16.06
N PHE A 21 -13.25 -1.35 15.81
CA PHE A 21 -13.67 -2.36 16.78
C PHE A 21 -12.56 -2.82 17.73
N SER A 22 -11.28 -2.55 17.44
CA SER A 22 -10.16 -2.96 18.29
C SER A 22 -10.25 -2.51 19.76
N PRO A 23 -10.79 -1.33 20.11
CA PRO A 23 -10.94 -0.92 21.50
C PRO A 23 -11.92 -1.79 22.31
N LEU A 24 -12.76 -2.61 21.66
CA LEU A 24 -13.67 -3.55 22.33
C LEU A 24 -12.96 -4.82 22.84
N TYR A 25 -11.68 -5.01 22.51
CA TYR A 25 -10.91 -6.20 22.85
C TYR A 25 -9.65 -5.83 23.63
N PRO A 26 -9.06 -6.77 24.40
CA PRO A 26 -7.76 -6.54 25.03
C PRO A 26 -6.70 -6.17 23.98
N ALA A 27 -5.97 -5.08 24.22
CA ALA A 27 -4.97 -4.56 23.27
C ALA A 27 -3.97 -5.64 22.83
N LYS A 28 -3.50 -6.48 23.76
CA LYS A 28 -2.59 -7.60 23.50
C LYS A 28 -3.11 -8.60 22.44
N ARG A 29 -4.42 -8.68 22.24
CA ARG A 29 -5.06 -9.55 21.24
C ARG A 29 -5.24 -8.84 19.89
N ALA A 30 -5.61 -7.56 19.90
CA ALA A 30 -5.91 -6.81 18.67
C ALA A 30 -4.66 -6.22 18.00
N GLU A 31 -3.67 -5.76 18.78
CA GLU A 31 -2.44 -5.12 18.28
C GLU A 31 -1.65 -5.98 17.30
N PRO A 32 -1.42 -7.30 17.53
CA PRO A 32 -0.70 -8.13 16.58
C PRO A 32 -1.36 -8.16 15.20
N PHE A 33 -2.68 -8.36 15.15
CA PHE A 33 -3.43 -8.42 13.91
C PHE A 33 -3.42 -7.07 13.18
N LEU A 34 -3.65 -5.98 13.92
CA LEU A 34 -3.53 -4.60 13.42
C LEU A 34 -2.15 -4.33 12.80
N LYS A 35 -1.08 -4.77 13.46
CA LYS A 35 0.30 -4.58 12.99
C LYS A 35 0.55 -5.29 11.67
N GLN A 36 0.13 -6.55 11.53
CA GLN A 36 0.29 -7.29 10.27
C GLN A 36 -0.56 -6.68 9.15
N LEU A 37 -1.80 -6.28 9.47
CA LEU A 37 -2.69 -5.66 8.50
C LEU A 37 -2.11 -4.35 7.95
N LYS A 38 -1.52 -3.52 8.83
CA LYS A 38 -0.84 -2.27 8.42
C LYS A 38 0.36 -2.53 7.52
N LYS A 39 1.17 -3.55 7.80
CA LYS A 39 2.30 -3.93 6.93
C LYS A 39 1.83 -4.35 5.54
N LEU A 40 0.80 -5.19 5.48
CA LEU A 40 0.23 -5.62 4.21
C LEU A 40 -0.31 -4.43 3.42
N GLN A 41 -1.02 -3.52 4.09
CA GLN A 41 -1.52 -2.30 3.45
C GLN A 41 -0.43 -1.37 2.95
N ALA A 42 0.73 -1.28 3.60
CA ALA A 42 1.85 -0.49 3.12
C ALA A 42 2.29 -0.93 1.71
N VAL A 43 2.36 -2.25 1.47
CA VAL A 43 2.70 -2.80 0.14
C VAL A 43 1.68 -2.41 -0.92
N PHE A 44 0.38 -2.52 -0.61
CA PHE A 44 -0.67 -2.05 -1.52
C PHE A 44 -0.70 -0.51 -1.64
N GLY A 45 -0.16 0.20 -0.65
CA GLY A 45 0.22 1.61 -0.66
C GLY A 45 1.17 1.92 -1.79
N ASP A 46 2.36 1.34 -1.71
CA ASP A 46 3.44 1.58 -2.66
C ASP A 46 3.04 1.23 -4.10
N LEU A 47 2.32 0.13 -4.31
CA LEU A 47 1.77 -0.23 -5.63
C LEU A 47 0.84 0.83 -6.22
N ASN A 48 -0.03 1.39 -5.38
CA ASN A 48 -0.96 2.43 -5.80
C ASN A 48 -0.21 3.73 -6.07
N ASP A 49 0.74 4.08 -5.21
CA ASP A 49 1.48 5.33 -5.32
C ASP A 49 2.35 5.32 -6.58
N ALA A 50 2.98 4.19 -6.92
CA ALA A 50 3.69 4.03 -8.19
C ALA A 50 2.78 4.23 -9.41
N ALA A 51 1.53 3.75 -9.36
CA ALA A 51 0.55 3.94 -10.44
C ALA A 51 0.09 5.40 -10.54
N VAL A 52 -0.22 6.04 -9.40
CA VAL A 52 -0.69 7.43 -9.33
C VAL A 52 0.41 8.41 -9.74
N VAL A 53 1.63 8.26 -9.21
CA VAL A 53 2.80 9.09 -9.56
C VAL A 53 3.07 9.03 -11.06
N ARG A 54 3.07 7.82 -11.64
CA ARG A 54 3.22 7.65 -13.08
C ARG A 54 2.11 8.39 -13.83
N ALA A 55 0.85 8.17 -13.49
CA ALA A 55 -0.28 8.80 -14.17
C ALA A 55 -0.26 10.34 -14.09
N MET A 56 0.14 10.90 -12.94
CA MET A 56 0.19 12.34 -12.71
C MET A 56 1.35 13.03 -13.43
N LEU A 57 2.50 12.36 -13.56
CA LEU A 57 3.74 13.01 -14.01
C LEU A 57 4.11 12.74 -15.48
N THR A 58 3.42 11.84 -16.19
CA THR A 58 3.72 11.54 -17.60
C THR A 58 2.80 12.23 -18.62
N GLY A 59 1.84 13.05 -18.17
CA GLY A 59 0.91 13.76 -19.07
C GLY A 59 1.55 14.97 -19.76
N ALA A 60 1.00 15.37 -20.91
CA ALA A 60 1.45 16.59 -21.61
C ALA A 60 1.25 17.87 -20.78
N GLU A 61 0.25 17.87 -19.89
CA GLU A 61 -0.03 18.94 -18.94
C GLU A 61 0.70 18.73 -17.58
N ALA A 62 1.55 17.72 -17.47
CA ALA A 62 2.25 17.44 -16.22
C ALA A 62 3.19 18.60 -15.84
N PRO A 63 3.35 18.90 -14.54
CA PRO A 63 4.28 19.91 -14.08
C PRO A 63 5.68 19.69 -14.65
N GLY A 64 6.28 20.73 -15.23
CA GLY A 64 7.63 20.64 -15.78
C GLY A 64 7.75 19.86 -17.09
N ALA A 65 6.64 19.62 -17.83
CA ALA A 65 6.65 18.96 -19.15
C ALA A 65 7.68 19.54 -20.14
N GLY A 66 7.88 20.87 -20.12
CA GLY A 66 8.84 21.57 -20.99
C GLY A 66 10.24 21.78 -20.40
N ASP A 67 10.51 21.36 -19.16
CA ASP A 67 11.78 21.60 -18.47
C ASP A 67 12.58 20.29 -18.35
N ALA A 68 13.74 20.23 -19.01
CA ALA A 68 14.60 19.05 -19.00
C ALA A 68 15.12 18.67 -17.60
N ALA A 69 15.35 19.64 -16.70
CA ALA A 69 15.74 19.34 -15.33
C ALA A 69 14.58 18.74 -14.53
N ALA A 70 13.37 19.29 -14.70
CA ALA A 70 12.16 18.76 -14.09
C ALA A 70 11.85 17.34 -14.59
N GLN A 71 11.99 17.08 -15.90
CA GLN A 71 11.78 15.75 -16.49
C GLN A 71 12.75 14.71 -15.94
N ARG A 72 14.01 15.07 -15.68
CA ARG A 72 14.96 14.16 -15.01
C ARG A 72 14.50 13.83 -13.59
N ALA A 73 14.09 14.83 -12.81
CA ALA A 73 13.59 14.62 -11.46
C ALA A 73 12.32 13.76 -11.44
N ILE A 74 11.40 13.97 -12.38
CA ILE A 74 10.19 13.14 -12.57
C ILE A 74 10.57 11.70 -12.84
N GLY A 75 11.52 11.45 -13.74
CA GLY A 75 12.03 10.11 -14.02
C GLY A 75 12.56 9.40 -12.78
N TRP A 76 13.32 10.11 -11.93
CA TRP A 76 13.78 9.61 -10.64
C TRP A 76 12.63 9.25 -9.70
N VAL A 77 11.62 10.10 -9.57
CA VAL A 77 10.48 9.87 -8.69
C VAL A 77 9.65 8.66 -9.14
N ILE A 78 9.38 8.55 -10.45
CA ILE A 78 8.68 7.39 -11.02
C ILE A 78 9.49 6.12 -10.76
N GLY A 79 10.78 6.12 -11.08
CA GLY A 79 11.66 4.95 -10.89
C GLY A 79 11.74 4.52 -9.43
N ALA A 80 11.94 5.46 -8.50
CA ALA A 80 12.00 5.17 -7.07
C ALA A 80 10.67 4.59 -6.55
N SER A 81 9.53 5.15 -6.98
CA SER A 81 8.21 4.64 -6.60
C SER A 81 7.97 3.21 -7.09
N GLN A 82 8.39 2.88 -8.31
CA GLN A 82 8.28 1.53 -8.86
C GLN A 82 9.20 0.54 -8.15
N ALA A 83 10.47 0.89 -7.94
CA ALA A 83 11.42 0.01 -7.26
C ALA A 83 10.93 -0.33 -5.84
N ARG A 84 10.38 0.65 -5.12
CA ARG A 84 9.76 0.41 -3.80
C ARG A 84 8.57 -0.54 -3.90
N ALA A 85 7.68 -0.31 -4.86
CA ALA A 85 6.49 -1.14 -5.05
C ALA A 85 6.84 -2.59 -5.41
N GLU A 86 7.85 -2.80 -6.25
CA GLU A 86 8.36 -4.13 -6.61
C GLU A 86 9.00 -4.84 -5.42
N PHE A 87 9.85 -4.15 -4.66
CA PHE A 87 10.48 -4.69 -3.46
C PHE A 87 9.44 -5.11 -2.41
N GLY A 88 8.46 -4.24 -2.14
CA GLY A 88 7.35 -4.54 -1.23
C GLY A 88 6.50 -5.72 -1.72
N TRP A 89 6.23 -5.79 -3.02
CA TRP A 89 5.42 -6.86 -3.62
C TRP A 89 6.08 -8.24 -3.50
N ALA A 90 7.41 -8.32 -3.60
CA ALA A 90 8.15 -9.57 -3.41
C ALA A 90 7.88 -10.21 -2.03
N GLY A 91 7.67 -9.39 -0.99
CA GLY A 91 7.33 -9.85 0.36
C GLY A 91 5.83 -10.00 0.65
N ALA A 92 4.94 -9.64 -0.28
CA ALA A 92 3.50 -9.54 -0.03
C ALA A 92 2.87 -10.88 0.39
N LYS A 93 3.29 -11.98 -0.24
CA LYS A 93 2.77 -13.33 0.07
C LYS A 93 3.13 -13.76 1.50
N THR A 94 4.35 -13.47 1.94
CA THR A 94 4.79 -13.76 3.30
C THR A 94 4.02 -12.93 4.33
N LEU A 95 3.83 -11.63 4.06
CA LEU A 95 3.02 -10.76 4.92
C LEU A 95 1.56 -11.22 5.01
N TRP A 96 1.01 -11.72 3.91
CA TRP A 96 -0.32 -12.31 3.89
C TRP A 96 -0.39 -13.56 4.79
N GLY A 97 0.59 -14.47 4.68
CA GLY A 97 0.70 -15.65 5.54
C GLY A 97 0.76 -15.27 7.03
N SER A 98 1.61 -14.30 7.38
CA SER A 98 1.71 -13.81 8.77
C SER A 98 0.40 -13.21 9.30
N LEU A 99 -0.38 -12.53 8.44
CA LEU A 99 -1.69 -11.98 8.83
C LEU A 99 -2.69 -13.11 9.11
N ASP A 100 -2.71 -14.15 8.28
CA ASP A 100 -3.59 -15.32 8.43
C ASP A 100 -3.26 -16.11 9.72
N GLU A 101 -1.97 -16.33 9.97
CA GLU A 101 -1.47 -17.01 11.18
C GLU A 101 -1.78 -16.25 12.47
N THR A 102 -1.76 -14.92 12.45
CA THR A 102 -2.05 -14.10 13.64
C THR A 102 -3.48 -14.29 14.13
N ARG A 103 -4.37 -14.84 13.27
CA ARG A 103 -5.81 -15.04 13.44
C ARG A 103 -6.56 -13.75 13.77
N PRO A 104 -7.81 -13.61 13.32
CA PRO A 104 -8.62 -12.47 13.69
C PRO A 104 -8.87 -12.42 15.20
N PHE A 105 -8.66 -11.27 15.86
CA PHE A 105 -8.86 -11.12 17.30
C PHE A 105 -10.33 -11.23 17.75
N TRP A 106 -11.27 -11.17 16.81
CA TRP A 106 -12.70 -11.33 17.03
C TRP A 106 -13.20 -12.77 16.88
N LYS A 107 -12.31 -13.71 16.50
CA LYS A 107 -12.52 -15.15 16.64
C LYS A 107 -11.82 -15.61 17.90
#